data_AF-A0A5C1B1R4-F1
#
_entry.id   AF-A0A5C1B1R4-F1
#
_cell.length_a   1.000
_cell.length_b   1.000
_cell.length_c   1.000
_cell.angle_alpha   90.00
_cell.angle_beta   90.00
_cell.angle_gamma   90.00
#
_symmetry.space_group_name_H-M   'P 1'
#
loop_
_entity.id
_entity.type
_entity.pdbx_description
1 polymer ?
#
loop_
_entity_poly.entity_id
_entity_poly.type
_entity_poly.pdbx_seq_one_letter_code
_entity_poly.pdbx_strand_id
1 'polypeptide(L)'
;MEKGAATGEFERILRAMIGLSSETVGPSVIRHALTRRMAACGQPDLDAYRRYFAENAGERQGLIDCVVVPETWFFRDREAFVAMARKAHELRRRDRPLRLLSLPCSTGEEPYSMAMALFDAGFEPKDFAIDAIDVSSRNLLLAEQASYGRNSFRGSDLSFRARYFEVLDGEFRPHEIVRRQVRFLLGNVLDPARAPGREAYDIIFCRNLLIYFDRETQAAALAVLRQALTPDGLLLVGPGESGLPSLHGFTGARLPRAFAFTKADAPPTIQTKLRPEPKPQPSRKPPGPAVSGAASKPRHRPFAAPAPTASKVPAVSPDGEAAGLADIENAANAGRLSEARVAAERHIAAFGPSAQVFYLLGLAQDADNAEEEAAGNYRKALYLAPDHRQALAHLKLLLQRRGDETGARALANRLDRLTKRSGT
;
A
#
# COMPACT_ATOMS: atom_id res chain seq x y z
N MET A 1 -30.43 -16.18 -8.22
CA MET A 1 -30.30 -14.71 -8.22
C MET A 1 -30.28 -14.11 -6.80
N GLU A 2 -30.88 -14.77 -5.79
CA GLU A 2 -30.88 -14.30 -4.38
C GLU A 2 -29.51 -14.18 -3.69
N LYS A 3 -28.58 -15.14 -3.87
CA LYS A 3 -27.26 -15.10 -3.20
C LYS A 3 -26.40 -13.87 -3.54
N GLY A 4 -26.60 -13.29 -4.73
CA GLY A 4 -25.89 -12.08 -5.17
C GLY A 4 -26.42 -10.81 -4.48
N ALA A 5 -27.74 -10.73 -4.28
CA ALA A 5 -28.39 -9.57 -3.66
C ALA A 5 -28.06 -9.45 -2.16
N ALA A 6 -28.07 -10.57 -1.44
CA ALA A 6 -27.76 -10.60 0.00
C ALA A 6 -26.28 -10.28 0.30
N THR A 7 -25.34 -10.65 -0.58
CA THR A 7 -23.94 -10.24 -0.44
C THR A 7 -23.80 -8.72 -0.59
N GLY A 8 -24.51 -8.12 -1.56
CA GLY A 8 -24.51 -6.67 -1.79
C GLY A 8 -25.10 -5.85 -0.64
N GLU A 9 -25.95 -6.43 0.21
CA GLU A 9 -26.41 -5.79 1.45
C GLU A 9 -25.25 -5.60 2.45
N PHE A 10 -24.49 -6.66 2.72
CA PHE A 10 -23.35 -6.58 3.64
C PHE A 10 -22.21 -5.71 3.09
N GLU A 11 -22.04 -5.63 1.77
CA GLU A 11 -21.14 -4.67 1.13
C GLU A 11 -21.54 -3.22 1.47
N ARG A 12 -22.83 -2.88 1.33
CA ARG A 12 -23.34 -1.54 1.70
C ARG A 12 -23.20 -1.26 3.19
N ILE A 13 -23.47 -2.25 4.04
CA ILE A 13 -23.32 -2.14 5.49
C ILE A 13 -21.85 -1.87 5.86
N LEU A 14 -20.91 -2.62 5.30
CA LEU A 14 -19.48 -2.41 5.56
C LEU A 14 -18.98 -1.07 5.02
N ARG A 15 -19.41 -0.66 3.83
CA ARG A 15 -19.13 0.69 3.31
C ARG A 15 -19.65 1.78 4.26
N ALA A 16 -20.88 1.66 4.73
CA ALA A 16 -21.48 2.65 5.62
C ALA A 16 -20.82 2.69 7.01
N MET A 17 -20.41 1.53 7.55
CA MET A 17 -19.82 1.45 8.89
C MET A 17 -18.35 1.82 8.94
N ILE A 18 -17.55 1.40 7.94
CA ILE A 18 -16.08 1.49 7.96
C ILE A 18 -15.46 2.01 6.66
N GLY A 19 -16.26 2.41 5.67
CA GLY A 19 -15.76 2.95 4.40
C GLY A 19 -15.22 1.91 3.40
N LEU A 20 -15.28 0.62 3.76
CA LEU A 20 -14.70 -0.46 2.96
C LEU A 20 -15.44 -0.62 1.61
N SER A 21 -14.72 -0.50 0.49
CA SER A 21 -15.29 -0.69 -0.84
C SER A 21 -15.00 -2.09 -1.41
N SER A 22 -16.06 -2.80 -1.78
CA SER A 22 -15.95 -4.12 -2.44
C SER A 22 -15.29 -4.06 -3.83
N GLU A 23 -15.31 -2.89 -4.48
CA GLU A 23 -14.58 -2.64 -5.72
C GLU A 23 -13.07 -2.65 -5.51
N THR A 24 -12.63 -2.18 -4.33
CA THR A 24 -11.21 -2.02 -4.01
C THR A 24 -10.63 -3.27 -3.34
N VAL A 25 -11.34 -3.88 -2.38
CA VAL A 25 -10.88 -5.13 -1.72
C VAL A 25 -11.28 -6.40 -2.48
N GLY A 26 -12.19 -6.30 -3.43
CA GLY A 26 -12.75 -7.42 -4.15
C GLY A 26 -13.86 -8.13 -3.37
N PRO A 27 -14.91 -8.62 -4.05
CA PRO A 27 -16.09 -9.19 -3.41
C PRO A 27 -15.80 -10.56 -2.76
N SER A 28 -14.64 -11.16 -3.03
CA SER A 28 -14.21 -12.41 -2.38
C SER A 28 -13.87 -12.22 -0.91
N VAL A 29 -13.32 -11.08 -0.50
CA VAL A 29 -12.93 -10.80 0.89
C VAL A 29 -14.17 -10.78 1.78
N ILE A 30 -15.21 -10.07 1.35
CA ILE A 30 -16.46 -9.94 2.08
C ILE A 30 -17.17 -11.30 2.16
N ARG A 31 -17.20 -12.07 1.07
CA ARG A 31 -17.75 -13.43 1.10
C ARG A 31 -17.01 -14.35 2.09
N HIS A 32 -15.68 -14.32 2.13
CA HIS A 32 -14.93 -15.14 3.09
C HIS A 32 -15.19 -14.70 4.52
N ALA A 33 -15.28 -13.40 4.78
CA ALA A 33 -15.63 -12.88 6.10
C ALA A 33 -17.03 -13.34 6.53
N LEU A 34 -18.03 -13.25 5.65
CA LEU A 34 -19.38 -13.75 5.91
C LEU A 34 -19.39 -15.26 6.20
N THR A 35 -18.71 -16.08 5.38
CA THR A 35 -18.59 -17.53 5.63
C THR A 35 -17.97 -17.82 6.99
N ARG A 36 -16.90 -17.11 7.36
CA ARG A 36 -16.24 -17.27 8.66
C ARG A 36 -17.14 -16.86 9.83
N ARG A 37 -17.88 -15.75 9.69
CA ARG A 37 -18.81 -15.28 10.71
C ARG A 37 -19.96 -16.24 10.90
N MET A 38 -20.59 -16.68 9.81
CA MET A 38 -21.64 -17.71 9.84
C MET A 38 -21.20 -18.96 10.60
N ALA A 39 -20.01 -19.48 10.30
CA ALA A 39 -19.46 -20.63 11.01
C ALA A 39 -19.23 -20.34 12.50
N ALA A 40 -18.71 -19.15 12.84
CA ALA A 40 -18.42 -18.76 14.23
C ALA A 40 -19.68 -18.54 15.08
N CYS A 41 -20.79 -18.06 14.50
CA CYS A 41 -22.06 -17.86 15.21
C CYS A 41 -23.09 -18.98 14.96
N GLY A 42 -22.66 -20.10 14.34
CA GLY A 42 -23.50 -21.28 14.13
C GLY A 42 -24.67 -21.07 13.17
N GLN A 43 -24.57 -20.13 12.23
CA GLN A 43 -25.65 -19.81 11.29
C GLN A 43 -25.53 -20.67 10.02
N PRO A 44 -26.59 -21.40 9.63
CA PRO A 44 -26.53 -22.40 8.55
C PRO A 44 -26.45 -21.79 7.15
N ASP A 45 -26.99 -20.58 6.97
CA ASP A 45 -27.04 -19.88 5.70
C ASP A 45 -27.05 -18.35 5.90
N LEU A 46 -26.99 -17.63 4.78
CA LEU A 46 -26.87 -16.17 4.78
C LEU A 46 -28.16 -15.47 5.26
N ASP A 47 -29.34 -16.09 5.10
CA ASP A 47 -30.61 -15.53 5.54
C ASP A 47 -30.81 -15.69 7.06
N ALA A 48 -30.38 -16.82 7.62
CA ALA A 48 -30.26 -17.01 9.06
C ALA A 48 -29.25 -16.02 9.65
N TYR A 49 -28.09 -15.87 9.01
CA TYR A 49 -27.11 -14.88 9.42
C TYR A 49 -27.61 -13.44 9.34
N ARG A 50 -28.40 -13.07 8.31
CA ARG A 50 -29.01 -11.73 8.22
C ARG A 50 -29.93 -11.43 9.41
N ARG A 51 -30.77 -12.39 9.80
CA ARG A 51 -31.63 -12.27 10.98
C ARG A 51 -30.81 -12.15 12.26
N TYR A 52 -29.84 -13.04 12.44
CA TYR A 52 -28.93 -13.00 13.58
C TYR A 52 -28.18 -11.66 13.68
N PHE A 53 -27.64 -11.16 12.57
CA PHE A 53 -26.92 -9.88 12.49
C PHE A 53 -27.80 -8.69 12.88
N ALA A 54 -29.09 -8.72 12.51
CA ALA A 54 -30.04 -7.66 12.87
C ALA A 54 -30.40 -7.68 14.37
N GLU A 55 -30.53 -8.87 14.96
CA GLU A 55 -30.92 -9.07 16.37
C GLU A 55 -29.75 -8.91 17.34
N ASN A 56 -28.51 -9.12 16.88
CA ASN A 56 -27.31 -9.13 17.72
C ASN A 56 -26.41 -7.94 17.40
N ALA A 57 -26.54 -6.85 18.18
CA ALA A 57 -25.76 -5.64 17.97
C ALA A 57 -24.23 -5.86 17.97
N GLY A 58 -23.73 -6.82 18.77
CA GLY A 58 -22.32 -7.17 18.84
C GLY A 58 -21.77 -7.83 17.56
N GLU A 59 -22.63 -8.41 16.72
CA GLU A 59 -22.20 -9.10 15.50
C GLU A 59 -21.58 -8.14 14.47
N ARG A 60 -21.96 -6.86 14.51
CA ARG A 60 -21.37 -5.81 13.67
C ARG A 60 -19.86 -5.75 13.84
N GLN A 61 -19.39 -5.77 15.09
CA GLN A 61 -17.96 -5.73 15.40
C GLN A 61 -17.27 -7.02 14.95
N GLY A 62 -17.91 -8.17 15.15
CA GLY A 62 -17.39 -9.46 14.69
C GLY A 62 -17.15 -9.49 13.18
N LEU A 63 -18.09 -8.95 12.40
CA LEU A 63 -17.94 -8.84 10.95
C LEU A 63 -16.81 -7.89 10.55
N ILE A 64 -16.69 -6.72 11.20
CA ILE A 64 -15.59 -5.76 11.00
C ILE A 64 -14.24 -6.46 11.24
N ASP A 65 -14.09 -7.14 12.38
CA ASP A 65 -12.85 -7.84 12.75
C ASP A 65 -12.46 -8.97 11.78
N CYS A 66 -13.42 -9.48 10.98
CA CYS A 66 -13.14 -10.49 9.95
C CYS A 66 -12.71 -9.91 8.60
N VAL A 67 -13.08 -8.66 8.30
CA VAL A 67 -12.70 -8.01 7.03
C VAL A 67 -11.44 -7.16 7.15
N VAL A 68 -11.10 -6.70 8.35
CA VAL A 68 -9.86 -5.96 8.61
C VAL A 68 -8.64 -6.87 8.44
N VAL A 69 -7.64 -6.38 7.72
CA VAL A 69 -6.37 -7.08 7.48
C VAL A 69 -5.29 -6.51 8.41
N PRO A 70 -4.84 -7.24 9.44
CA PRO A 70 -3.90 -6.72 10.43
C PRO A 70 -2.43 -6.85 9.96
N GLU A 71 -2.09 -6.34 8.77
CA GLU A 71 -0.70 -6.37 8.31
C GLU A 71 0.07 -5.12 8.74
N THR A 72 0.85 -5.25 9.81
CA THR A 72 1.70 -4.18 10.35
C THR A 72 3.00 -4.76 10.96
N TRP A 73 4.01 -3.92 11.12
CA TRP A 73 5.29 -4.26 11.76
C TRP A 73 5.99 -2.98 12.24
N PHE A 74 6.90 -3.13 13.20
CA PHE A 74 7.63 -2.00 13.78
C PHE A 74 8.47 -1.28 12.72
N PHE A 75 8.46 0.06 12.77
CA PHE A 75 9.21 0.94 11.87
C PHE A 75 8.99 0.68 10.37
N ARG A 76 7.78 0.24 9.97
CA ARG A 76 7.37 0.17 8.55
C ARG A 76 7.57 1.53 7.88
N ASP A 77 8.29 1.59 6.77
CA ASP A 77 8.74 2.82 6.08
C ASP A 77 9.44 3.81 7.03
N ARG A 78 10.65 3.46 7.47
CA ARG A 78 11.40 4.16 8.52
C ARG A 78 11.56 5.67 8.29
N GLU A 79 11.65 6.10 7.04
CA GLU A 79 11.77 7.50 6.65
C GLU A 79 10.59 8.35 7.11
N ALA A 80 9.39 7.77 7.27
CA ALA A 80 8.24 8.46 7.85
C ALA A 80 8.49 8.84 9.32
N PHE A 81 9.08 7.95 10.12
CA PHE A 81 9.42 8.23 11.52
C PHE A 81 10.54 9.26 11.65
N VAL A 82 11.53 9.24 10.74
CA VAL A 82 12.57 10.26 10.69
C VAL A 82 11.98 11.63 10.36
N ALA A 83 11.07 11.70 9.39
CA ALA A 83 10.34 12.92 9.06
C ALA A 83 9.48 13.43 10.23
N MET A 84 8.78 12.52 10.90
CA MET A 84 7.99 12.82 12.09
C MET A 84 8.87 13.44 13.19
N ALA A 85 10.00 12.82 13.55
CA ALA A 85 10.88 13.32 14.60
C ALA A 85 11.44 14.72 14.28
N ARG A 86 11.82 14.96 13.02
CA ARG A 86 12.25 16.30 12.56
C ARG A 86 11.13 17.33 12.74
N LYS A 87 9.92 16.99 12.30
CA LYS A 87 8.77 17.89 12.43
C LYS A 87 8.38 18.12 13.88
N ALA A 88 8.46 17.10 14.73
CA ALA A 88 8.20 17.22 16.15
C ALA A 88 9.11 18.26 16.80
N HIS A 89 10.38 18.37 16.39
CA HIS A 89 11.27 19.42 16.89
C HIS A 89 10.84 20.82 16.44
N GLU A 90 10.40 20.98 15.19
CA GLU A 90 9.88 22.27 14.68
C GLU A 90 8.62 22.70 15.43
N LEU A 91 7.74 21.75 15.75
CA LEU A 91 6.47 21.99 16.43
C LEU A 91 6.59 21.99 17.96
N ARG A 92 7.78 21.75 18.53
CA ARG A 92 7.96 21.62 19.96
C ARG A 92 7.62 22.94 20.64
N ARG A 93 6.68 22.89 21.58
CA ARG A 93 6.30 24.03 22.41
C ARG A 93 6.59 23.73 23.88
N ARG A 94 6.86 24.77 24.66
CA ARG A 94 7.13 24.64 26.11
C ARG A 94 5.85 24.58 26.95
N ASP A 95 4.72 25.03 26.39
CA ASP A 95 3.44 25.23 27.08
C ASP A 95 2.49 24.03 26.95
N ARG A 96 2.69 23.14 25.98
CA ARG A 96 1.86 21.94 25.81
C ARG A 96 2.63 20.79 25.16
N PRO A 97 2.27 19.53 25.46
CA PRO A 97 2.80 18.38 24.75
C PRO A 97 2.35 18.38 23.27
N LEU A 98 3.18 17.76 22.43
CA LEU A 98 2.81 17.38 21.07
C LEU A 98 1.70 16.33 21.11
N ARG A 99 0.68 16.51 20.28
CA ARG A 99 -0.38 15.51 20.09
C ARG A 99 -0.20 14.81 18.76
N LEU A 100 -0.04 13.50 18.80
CA LEU A 100 0.10 12.68 17.61
C LEU A 100 -1.06 11.69 17.47
N LEU A 101 -1.39 11.33 16.24
CA LEU A 101 -2.42 10.34 15.91
C LEU A 101 -1.83 9.25 15.00
N SER A 102 -2.08 7.98 15.33
CA SER A 102 -1.94 6.83 14.41
C SER A 102 -3.33 6.25 14.11
N LEU A 103 -3.74 6.27 12.84
CA LEU A 103 -5.06 5.84 12.39
C LEU A 103 -4.98 5.29 10.95
N PRO A 104 -5.14 3.98 10.71
CA PRO A 104 -5.47 2.93 11.67
C PRO A 104 -4.21 2.44 12.38
N CYS A 105 -4.32 2.08 13.65
CA CYS A 105 -3.16 1.62 14.44
C CYS A 105 -2.96 0.09 14.41
N SER A 106 -3.93 -0.69 13.92
CA SER A 106 -3.90 -2.15 13.88
C SER A 106 -3.51 -2.75 15.25
N THR A 107 -2.55 -3.67 15.29
CA THR A 107 -2.05 -4.33 16.50
C THR A 107 -1.00 -3.51 17.27
N GLY A 108 -0.85 -2.21 16.99
CA GLY A 108 -0.11 -1.27 17.84
C GLY A 108 1.37 -1.05 17.48
N GLU A 109 1.93 -1.76 16.50
CA GLU A 109 3.33 -1.59 16.10
C GLU A 109 3.67 -0.17 15.65
N GLU A 110 2.76 0.50 14.92
CA GLU A 110 2.97 1.88 14.45
C GLU A 110 3.04 2.91 15.60
N PRO A 111 2.04 3.05 16.48
CA PRO A 111 2.10 4.05 17.54
C PRO A 111 3.23 3.79 18.54
N TYR A 112 3.59 2.53 18.79
CA TYR A 112 4.79 2.23 19.60
C TYR A 112 6.09 2.61 18.88
N SER A 113 6.18 2.42 17.55
CA SER A 113 7.31 2.91 16.76
C SER A 113 7.42 4.43 16.81
N MET A 114 6.29 5.15 16.81
CA MET A 114 6.26 6.61 16.96
C MET A 114 6.84 7.04 18.31
N ALA A 115 6.41 6.42 19.41
CA ALA A 115 6.93 6.70 20.75
C ALA A 115 8.45 6.45 20.83
N MET A 116 8.93 5.29 20.36
CA MET A 116 10.36 4.95 20.34
C MET A 116 11.17 5.94 19.50
N ALA A 117 10.66 6.36 18.34
CA ALA A 117 11.33 7.33 17.48
C ALA A 117 11.46 8.71 18.16
N LEU A 118 10.45 9.13 18.92
CA LEU A 118 10.50 10.39 19.68
C LEU A 118 11.48 10.29 20.86
N PHE A 119 11.54 9.16 21.56
CA PHE A 119 12.56 8.94 22.59
C PHE A 119 13.97 8.93 22.01
N ASP A 120 14.20 8.25 20.88
CA ASP A 120 15.50 8.27 20.17
C ASP A 120 15.87 9.70 19.71
N ALA A 121 14.89 10.58 19.48
CA ALA A 121 15.09 11.98 19.14
C ALA A 121 15.26 12.92 20.36
N GLY A 122 15.27 12.39 21.59
CA GLY A 122 15.52 13.15 22.81
C GLY A 122 14.31 13.86 23.40
N PHE A 123 13.09 13.41 23.07
CA PHE A 123 11.88 13.85 23.75
C PHE A 123 11.70 13.11 25.08
N GLU A 124 11.18 13.80 26.09
CA GLU A 124 10.80 13.21 27.37
C GLU A 124 9.32 12.79 27.35
N PRO A 125 8.85 11.89 28.26
CA PRO A 125 7.46 11.45 28.26
C PRO A 125 6.43 12.58 28.35
N LYS A 126 6.75 13.68 29.05
CA LYS A 126 5.85 14.85 29.19
C LYS A 126 5.73 15.69 27.91
N ASP A 127 6.62 15.50 26.94
CA ASP A 127 6.66 16.34 25.73
C ASP A 127 5.64 15.90 24.67
N PHE A 128 5.05 14.71 24.78
CA PHE A 128 4.15 14.19 23.75
C PHE A 128 3.13 13.16 24.28
N ALA A 129 2.03 13.02 23.55
CA ALA A 129 1.04 11.96 23.73
C ALA A 129 0.56 11.46 22.37
N ILE A 130 0.29 10.14 22.27
CA ILE A 130 -0.12 9.49 21.02
C ILE A 130 -1.50 8.88 21.22
N ASP A 131 -2.46 9.32 20.42
CA ASP A 131 -3.74 8.63 20.26
C ASP A 131 -3.61 7.61 19.11
N ALA A 132 -4.07 6.39 19.35
CA ALA A 132 -4.01 5.28 18.40
C ALA A 132 -5.43 4.75 18.18
N ILE A 133 -5.95 4.91 16.97
CA ILE A 133 -7.35 4.61 16.66
C ILE A 133 -7.42 3.44 15.69
N ASP A 134 -8.33 2.49 15.92
CA ASP A 134 -8.68 1.45 14.96
C ASP A 134 -10.17 1.13 15.04
N VAL A 135 -10.72 0.57 13.96
CA VAL A 135 -12.11 0.08 13.90
C VAL A 135 -12.25 -1.33 14.45
N SER A 136 -11.14 -2.08 14.56
CA SER A 136 -11.13 -3.46 15.05
C SER A 136 -10.88 -3.51 16.55
N SER A 137 -11.92 -3.84 17.32
CA SER A 137 -11.81 -4.07 18.76
C SER A 137 -10.80 -5.18 19.10
N ARG A 138 -10.74 -6.22 18.26
CA ARG A 138 -9.77 -7.31 18.40
C ARG A 138 -8.33 -6.82 18.27
N ASN A 139 -8.04 -6.00 17.27
CA ASN A 139 -6.68 -5.49 17.08
C ASN A 139 -6.26 -4.56 18.22
N LEU A 140 -7.18 -3.73 18.72
CA LEU A 140 -6.91 -2.86 19.87
C LEU A 140 -6.60 -3.66 21.14
N LEU A 141 -7.32 -4.75 21.39
CA LEU A 141 -7.00 -5.65 22.52
C LEU A 141 -5.58 -6.22 22.41
N LEU A 142 -5.16 -6.64 21.21
CA LEU A 142 -3.79 -7.12 20.97
C LEU A 142 -2.75 -6.00 21.15
N ALA A 143 -3.07 -4.79 20.71
CA ALA A 143 -2.20 -3.62 20.86
C ALA A 143 -2.00 -3.22 22.33
N GLU A 144 -3.05 -3.30 23.14
CA GLU A 144 -3.00 -3.06 24.60
C GLU A 144 -2.22 -4.14 25.35
N GLN A 145 -2.36 -5.41 24.94
CA GLN A 145 -1.55 -6.51 25.48
C GLN A 145 -0.06 -6.28 25.20
N ALA A 146 0.26 -5.70 24.04
CA ALA A 146 1.60 -5.30 23.62
C ALA A 146 2.60 -6.45 23.62
N SER A 147 2.17 -7.64 23.21
CA SER A 147 3.02 -8.83 23.12
C SER A 147 3.22 -9.21 21.66
N TYR A 148 4.48 -9.22 21.21
CA TYR A 148 4.81 -9.30 19.80
C TYR A 148 5.72 -10.48 19.49
N GLY A 149 5.30 -11.30 18.53
CA GLY A 149 6.12 -12.37 17.96
C GLY A 149 7.11 -11.86 16.90
N ARG A 150 7.90 -12.79 16.35
CA ARG A 150 8.93 -12.48 15.35
C ARG A 150 8.42 -11.77 14.10
N ASN A 151 7.17 -12.02 13.70
CA ASN A 151 6.58 -11.46 12.47
C ASN A 151 6.37 -9.94 12.51
N SER A 152 6.29 -9.35 13.70
CA SER A 152 6.19 -7.90 13.90
C SER A 152 7.54 -7.19 13.72
N PHE A 153 8.64 -7.94 13.59
CA PHE A 153 9.99 -7.42 13.41
C PHE A 153 10.50 -7.78 12.02
N ARG A 154 10.46 -6.82 11.10
CA ARG A 154 10.91 -6.98 9.71
C ARG A 154 12.06 -6.01 9.39
N GLY A 155 12.86 -6.36 8.39
CA GLY A 155 14.00 -5.56 7.96
C GLY A 155 15.30 -5.87 8.71
N SER A 156 16.37 -5.20 8.31
CA SER A 156 17.73 -5.45 8.80
C SER A 156 18.06 -4.72 10.11
N ASP A 157 17.52 -3.52 10.33
CA ASP A 157 17.73 -2.80 11.60
C ASP A 157 16.66 -3.14 12.63
N LEU A 158 17.07 -3.97 13.59
CA LEU A 158 16.28 -4.35 14.74
C LEU A 158 16.95 -3.93 16.06
N SER A 159 17.84 -2.92 16.01
CA SER A 159 18.61 -2.42 17.16
C SER A 159 17.72 -1.80 18.24
N PHE A 160 16.56 -1.26 17.85
CA PHE A 160 15.58 -0.67 18.76
C PHE A 160 15.02 -1.69 19.77
N ARG A 161 15.05 -3.00 19.45
CA ARG A 161 14.62 -4.06 20.38
C ARG A 161 15.42 -4.03 21.67
N ALA A 162 16.74 -3.90 21.57
CA ALA A 162 17.63 -3.88 22.73
C ALA A 162 17.42 -2.64 23.62
N ARG A 163 16.83 -1.56 23.07
CA ARG A 163 16.58 -0.31 23.80
C ARG A 163 15.17 -0.23 24.41
N TYR A 164 14.18 -0.83 23.76
CA TYR A 164 12.77 -0.56 24.05
C TYR A 164 11.92 -1.80 24.30
N PHE A 165 12.51 -3.00 24.32
CA PHE A 165 11.77 -4.23 24.55
C PHE A 165 12.40 -5.06 25.64
N GLU A 166 11.51 -5.70 26.42
CA GLU A 166 11.84 -6.85 27.24
C GLU A 166 11.36 -8.12 26.55
N VAL A 167 11.97 -9.26 26.87
CA VAL A 167 11.52 -10.57 26.43
C VAL A 167 10.78 -11.22 27.59
N LEU A 168 9.49 -11.53 27.38
CA LEU A 168 8.63 -12.18 28.35
C LEU A 168 7.99 -13.40 27.68
N ASP A 169 8.18 -14.59 28.26
CA ASP A 169 7.63 -15.86 27.75
C ASP A 169 7.94 -16.13 26.25
N GLY A 170 9.10 -15.65 25.78
CA GLY A 170 9.54 -15.81 24.38
C GLY A 170 8.93 -14.80 23.40
N GLU A 171 8.10 -13.88 23.87
CA GLU A 171 7.56 -12.76 23.10
C GLU A 171 8.24 -11.45 23.48
N PHE A 172 8.17 -10.47 22.58
CA PHE A 172 8.75 -9.16 22.77
C PHE A 172 7.69 -8.19 23.27
N ARG A 173 7.93 -7.57 24.42
CA ARG A 173 7.03 -6.59 25.01
C ARG A 173 7.70 -5.22 25.07
N PRO A 174 7.07 -4.14 24.56
CA PRO A 174 7.62 -2.80 24.71
C PRO A 174 7.70 -2.40 26.19
N HIS A 175 8.79 -1.73 26.56
CA HIS A 175 8.96 -1.20 27.91
C HIS A 175 7.80 -0.30 28.30
N GLU A 176 7.52 -0.25 29.60
CA GLU A 176 6.37 0.49 30.14
C GLU A 176 6.38 1.97 29.76
N ILE A 177 7.56 2.61 29.70
CA ILE A 177 7.71 4.01 29.27
C ILE A 177 7.20 4.24 27.85
N VAL A 178 7.33 3.25 26.96
CA VAL A 178 6.79 3.31 25.59
C VAL A 178 5.28 3.09 25.61
N ARG A 179 4.82 2.09 26.36
CA ARG A 179 3.39 1.74 26.43
C ARG A 179 2.54 2.88 26.97
N ARG A 180 3.02 3.58 28.00
CA ARG A 180 2.29 4.69 28.64
C ARG A 180 2.10 5.92 27.74
N GLN A 181 2.84 6.03 26.62
CA GLN A 181 2.68 7.15 25.69
C GLN A 181 1.53 6.97 24.71
N VAL A 182 0.96 5.77 24.61
CA VAL A 182 -0.04 5.42 23.61
C VAL A 182 -1.38 5.19 24.29
N ARG A 183 -2.42 5.90 23.83
CA ARG A 183 -3.81 5.68 24.21
C ARG A 183 -4.57 5.06 23.04
N PHE A 184 -5.07 3.84 23.23
CA PHE A 184 -5.87 3.13 22.24
C PHE A 184 -7.35 3.50 22.32
N LEU A 185 -7.98 3.73 21.18
CA LEU A 185 -9.37 4.19 21.08
C LEU A 185 -10.09 3.45 19.94
N LEU A 186 -11.29 2.94 20.21
CA LEU A 186 -12.16 2.37 19.17
C LEU A 186 -12.85 3.49 18.38
N GLY A 187 -12.52 3.62 17.10
CA GLY A 187 -13.02 4.70 16.27
C GLY A 187 -12.81 4.49 14.78
N ASN A 188 -13.49 5.32 13.99
CA ASN A 188 -13.40 5.32 12.53
C ASN A 188 -12.97 6.71 12.05
N VAL A 189 -12.11 6.77 11.03
CA VAL A 189 -11.70 8.01 10.35
C VAL A 189 -12.89 8.80 9.79
N LEU A 190 -14.00 8.14 9.50
CA LEU A 190 -15.22 8.77 8.99
C LEU A 190 -16.12 9.35 10.09
N ASP A 191 -15.78 9.18 11.37
CA ASP A 191 -16.57 9.71 12.49
C ASP A 191 -15.95 11.02 13.02
N PRO A 192 -16.44 12.19 12.57
CA PRO A 192 -15.94 13.48 13.03
C PRO A 192 -16.26 13.75 14.51
N ALA A 193 -17.27 13.10 15.10
CA ALA A 193 -17.65 13.29 16.49
C ALA A 193 -16.72 12.55 17.47
N ARG A 194 -16.01 11.52 16.99
CA ARG A 194 -15.00 10.77 17.74
C ARG A 194 -13.56 11.26 17.53
N ALA A 195 -13.34 12.30 16.71
CA ALA A 195 -12.09 13.04 16.74
C ALA A 195 -11.91 13.61 18.16
N PRO A 196 -10.95 13.11 18.96
CA PRO A 196 -10.97 13.34 20.40
C PRO A 196 -10.71 14.81 20.72
N GLY A 197 -11.78 15.47 21.17
CA GLY A 197 -11.80 16.68 21.98
C GLY A 197 -11.01 17.87 21.44
N ARG A 198 -11.68 18.74 20.67
CA ARG A 198 -11.46 20.21 20.46
C ARG A 198 -10.07 20.76 20.12
N GLU A 199 -8.99 20.00 20.30
CA GLU A 199 -7.61 20.40 20.02
C GLU A 199 -7.06 19.50 18.91
N ALA A 200 -6.59 20.13 17.84
CA ALA A 200 -6.06 19.47 16.66
C ALA A 200 -4.73 18.73 16.96
N TYR A 201 -4.43 17.70 16.17
CA TYR A 201 -3.18 16.94 16.21
C TYR A 201 -2.04 17.65 15.47
N ASP A 202 -0.85 17.62 16.04
CA ASP A 202 0.36 18.18 15.44
C ASP A 202 0.89 17.27 14.32
N ILE A 203 0.80 15.94 14.50
CA ILE A 203 1.22 14.95 13.49
C ILE A 203 0.20 13.82 13.40
N ILE A 204 -0.16 13.43 12.19
CA ILE A 204 -1.09 12.31 11.93
C ILE A 204 -0.41 11.31 10.99
N PHE A 205 -0.37 10.04 11.39
CA PHE A 205 -0.09 8.90 10.54
C PHE A 205 -1.43 8.31 10.09
N CYS A 206 -1.67 8.31 8.78
CA CYS A 206 -2.80 7.63 8.14
C CYS A 206 -2.32 6.79 6.97
N ARG A 207 -1.82 5.59 7.27
CA ARG A 207 -1.06 4.76 6.34
C ARG A 207 -1.76 3.43 6.09
N ASN A 208 -1.73 3.00 4.83
CA ASN A 208 -2.27 1.72 4.38
C ASN A 208 -3.76 1.50 4.72
N LEU A 209 -4.56 2.57 4.67
CA LEU A 209 -6.01 2.55 4.94
C LEU A 209 -6.83 3.07 3.75
N LEU A 210 -6.45 4.21 3.21
CA LEU A 210 -7.17 4.89 2.13
C LEU A 210 -7.21 4.03 0.86
N ILE A 211 -6.26 3.10 0.71
CA ILE A 211 -6.24 2.09 -0.35
C ILE A 211 -7.43 1.13 -0.31
N TYR A 212 -8.23 1.10 0.75
CA TYR A 212 -9.41 0.22 0.87
C TYR A 212 -10.74 0.95 0.59
N PHE A 213 -10.66 2.25 0.41
CA PHE A 213 -11.82 3.14 0.23
C PHE A 213 -12.08 3.41 -1.25
N ASP A 214 -13.33 3.73 -1.57
CA ASP A 214 -13.67 4.34 -2.87
C ASP A 214 -13.32 5.83 -2.88
N ARG A 215 -13.45 6.49 -4.05
CA ARG A 215 -13.06 7.90 -4.22
C ARG A 215 -13.83 8.86 -3.30
N GLU A 216 -15.12 8.61 -3.10
CA GLU A 216 -15.97 9.45 -2.23
C GLU A 216 -15.52 9.33 -0.77
N THR A 217 -15.27 8.10 -0.33
CA THR A 217 -14.84 7.79 1.03
C THR A 217 -13.42 8.29 1.29
N GLN A 218 -12.51 8.19 0.32
CA GLN A 218 -11.17 8.80 0.40
C GLN A 218 -11.24 10.31 0.61
N ALA A 219 -12.10 11.00 -0.15
CA ALA A 219 -12.30 12.44 -0.02
C ALA A 219 -12.85 12.81 1.36
N ALA A 220 -13.86 12.08 1.85
CA ALA A 220 -14.43 12.28 3.18
C ALA A 220 -13.39 12.06 4.30
N ALA A 221 -12.63 10.97 4.24
CA ALA A 221 -11.58 10.67 5.21
C ALA A 221 -10.50 11.76 5.22
N LEU A 222 -10.02 12.19 4.05
CA LEU A 222 -9.02 13.26 3.95
C LEU A 222 -9.54 14.62 4.44
N ALA A 223 -10.84 14.91 4.27
CA ALA A 223 -11.46 16.10 4.83
C ALA A 223 -11.47 16.07 6.37
N VAL A 224 -11.80 14.92 6.97
CA VAL A 224 -11.75 14.74 8.44
C VAL A 224 -10.31 14.88 8.95
N LEU A 225 -9.34 14.22 8.29
CA LEU A 225 -7.92 14.32 8.64
C LEU A 225 -7.41 15.78 8.53
N ARG A 226 -7.82 16.51 7.49
CA ARG A 226 -7.48 17.93 7.33
C ARG A 226 -8.09 18.78 8.45
N GLN A 227 -9.29 18.48 8.93
CA GLN A 227 -9.89 19.21 10.06
C GLN A 227 -9.17 18.87 11.38
N ALA A 228 -8.78 17.62 11.56
CA ALA A 228 -8.12 17.13 12.76
C ALA A 228 -6.65 17.59 12.89
N LEU A 229 -5.97 17.92 11.80
CA LEU A 229 -4.57 18.36 11.82
C LEU A 229 -4.44 19.84 12.24
N THR A 230 -3.38 20.24 12.93
CA THR A 230 -3.09 21.67 13.18
C THR A 230 -2.70 22.39 11.88
N PRO A 231 -2.77 23.73 11.82
CA PRO A 231 -2.33 24.49 10.64
C PRO A 231 -0.91 24.12 10.17
N ASP A 232 0.03 24.06 11.10
CA ASP A 232 1.45 23.75 10.84
C ASP A 232 1.77 22.24 10.90
N GLY A 233 0.73 21.41 11.04
CA GLY A 233 0.87 19.98 11.29
C GLY A 233 1.31 19.18 10.06
N LEU A 234 1.66 17.93 10.31
CA LEU A 234 2.14 17.00 9.28
C LEU A 234 1.27 15.75 9.19
N LEU A 235 0.80 15.44 7.99
CA LEU A 235 0.14 14.18 7.64
C LEU A 235 1.15 13.26 6.94
N LEU A 236 1.28 12.02 7.39
CA LEU A 236 2.07 10.98 6.74
C LEU A 236 1.15 9.86 6.25
N VAL A 237 1.29 9.48 4.97
CA VAL A 237 0.50 8.41 4.34
C VAL A 237 1.39 7.29 3.81
N GLY A 238 0.80 6.15 3.45
CA GLY A 238 1.53 5.03 2.89
C GLY A 238 1.97 5.28 1.44
N PRO A 239 2.97 4.54 0.92
CA PRO A 239 3.45 4.69 -0.45
C PRO A 239 2.34 4.56 -1.52
N GLY A 240 1.38 3.65 -1.31
CA GLY A 240 0.25 3.43 -2.23
C GLY A 240 -0.82 4.55 -2.20
N GLU A 241 -0.68 5.52 -1.30
CA GLU A 241 -1.69 6.56 -1.03
C GLU A 241 -1.15 7.96 -1.37
N SER A 242 0.12 8.08 -1.74
CA SER A 242 0.83 9.36 -1.88
C SER A 242 0.25 10.30 -2.93
N GLY A 243 -0.53 9.78 -3.88
CA GLY A 243 -1.22 10.60 -4.88
C GLY A 243 -2.49 11.28 -4.36
N LEU A 244 -3.07 10.81 -3.25
CA LEU A 244 -4.38 11.25 -2.78
C LEU A 244 -4.34 12.62 -2.06
N PRO A 245 -3.46 12.86 -1.07
CA PRO A 245 -3.55 14.09 -0.25
C PRO A 245 -3.51 15.38 -1.07
N SER A 246 -2.67 15.43 -2.12
CA SER A 246 -2.54 16.60 -3.00
C SER A 246 -3.83 16.99 -3.72
N LEU A 247 -4.73 16.03 -3.96
CA LEU A 247 -6.04 16.27 -4.59
C LEU A 247 -7.06 16.83 -3.59
N HIS A 248 -6.78 16.72 -2.28
CA HIS A 248 -7.72 17.02 -1.20
C HIS A 248 -7.19 18.13 -0.26
N GLY A 249 -6.44 19.07 -0.82
CA GLY A 249 -6.01 20.27 -0.11
C GLY A 249 -4.77 20.09 0.75
N PHE A 250 -3.93 19.10 0.48
CA PHE A 250 -2.60 19.01 1.10
C PHE A 250 -1.50 19.38 0.10
N THR A 251 -0.34 19.78 0.63
CA THR A 251 0.87 20.06 -0.15
C THR A 251 1.98 19.15 0.33
N GLY A 252 2.72 18.54 -0.60
CA GLY A 252 3.85 17.67 -0.24
C GLY A 252 4.95 18.43 0.51
N ALA A 253 5.38 17.90 1.66
CA ALA A 253 6.36 18.53 2.55
C ALA A 253 7.82 18.43 2.05
N ARG A 254 8.05 17.89 0.84
CA ARG A 254 9.37 17.69 0.20
C ARG A 254 10.36 16.91 1.08
N LEU A 255 9.86 15.91 1.81
CA LEU A 255 10.68 14.96 2.58
C LEU A 255 10.76 13.63 1.79
N PRO A 256 11.91 13.30 1.16
CA PRO A 256 12.03 12.11 0.32
C PRO A 256 11.65 10.83 1.07
N ARG A 257 10.88 9.94 0.42
CA ARG A 257 10.45 8.63 0.93
C ARG A 257 9.57 8.64 2.20
N ALA A 258 9.25 9.81 2.74
CA ALA A 258 8.41 9.95 3.93
C ALA A 258 6.91 10.08 3.64
N PHE A 259 6.54 10.34 2.37
CA PHE A 259 5.15 10.55 1.93
C PHE A 259 4.38 11.50 2.85
N ALA A 260 5.02 12.63 3.15
CA ALA A 260 4.60 13.59 4.15
C ALA A 260 4.00 14.86 3.52
N PHE A 261 2.97 15.40 4.16
CA PHE A 261 2.12 16.45 3.62
C PHE A 261 1.71 17.46 4.69
N THR A 262 1.63 18.75 4.35
CA THR A 262 1.09 19.81 5.20
C THR A 262 -0.23 20.31 4.62
N LYS A 263 -1.00 21.08 5.40
CA LYS A 263 -2.18 21.76 4.86
C LYS A 263 -1.76 22.75 3.78
N ALA A 264 -2.50 22.77 2.66
CA ALA A 264 -2.42 23.90 1.74
C ALA A 264 -3.13 25.12 2.37
N ASP A 265 -2.48 26.29 2.27
CA ASP A 265 -2.99 27.59 2.75
C ASP A 265 -4.22 28.08 1.96
N ALA A 266 -4.50 27.47 0.80
CA ALA A 266 -5.72 27.65 0.02
C ALA A 266 -6.11 26.32 -0.65
N PRO A 267 -7.42 26.07 -0.92
CA PRO A 267 -7.81 24.94 -1.74
C PRO A 267 -7.08 25.03 -3.09
N PRO A 268 -6.57 23.92 -3.64
CA PRO A 268 -5.89 23.95 -4.92
C PRO A 268 -6.90 24.46 -5.96
N THR A 269 -6.65 25.64 -6.50
CA THR A 269 -7.19 25.97 -7.81
C THR A 269 -6.66 24.89 -8.73
N ILE A 270 -7.54 24.04 -9.26
CA ILE A 270 -7.20 23.17 -10.37
C ILE A 270 -6.81 24.11 -11.51
N GLN A 271 -5.54 24.48 -11.59
CA GLN A 271 -4.97 24.97 -12.83
C GLN A 271 -4.79 23.73 -13.69
N THR A 272 -5.86 23.37 -14.39
CA THR A 272 -5.71 22.77 -15.70
C THR A 272 -4.84 23.74 -16.49
N LYS A 273 -3.52 23.52 -16.47
CA LYS A 273 -2.69 23.91 -17.61
C LYS A 273 -3.23 23.06 -18.75
N LEU A 274 -4.28 23.56 -19.41
CA LEU A 274 -4.63 23.19 -20.76
C LEU A 274 -3.32 23.26 -21.53
N ARG A 275 -2.85 22.08 -21.93
CA ARG A 275 -1.84 21.96 -22.97
C ARG A 275 -2.34 22.86 -24.11
N PRO A 276 -1.54 23.83 -24.60
CA PRO A 276 -2.01 24.70 -25.67
C PRO A 276 -2.48 23.82 -26.82
N GLU A 277 -3.69 24.09 -27.31
CA GLU A 277 -4.25 23.36 -28.45
C GLU A 277 -3.23 23.37 -29.59
N PRO A 278 -2.94 22.21 -30.21
CA PRO A 278 -2.10 22.20 -31.39
C PRO A 278 -2.81 23.01 -32.48
N LYS A 279 -2.15 24.05 -32.96
CA LYS A 279 -2.63 24.88 -34.08
C LYS A 279 -3.05 23.96 -35.25
N PRO A 280 -4.19 24.24 -35.91
CA PRO A 280 -4.67 23.41 -37.01
C PRO A 280 -3.64 23.43 -38.16
N GLN A 281 -3.08 22.26 -38.46
CA GLN A 281 -2.29 22.06 -39.68
C GLN A 281 -3.24 21.94 -40.88
N PRO A 282 -2.91 22.52 -42.04
CA PRO A 282 -3.73 22.44 -43.24
C PRO A 282 -3.83 20.99 -43.72
N SER A 283 -5.06 20.57 -44.03
CA SER A 283 -5.41 19.22 -44.49
C SER A 283 -4.74 18.89 -45.82
N ARG A 284 -3.96 17.81 -45.85
CA ARG A 284 -3.54 17.18 -47.11
C ARG A 284 -4.69 16.30 -47.62
N LYS A 285 -5.05 16.48 -48.89
CA LYS A 285 -6.06 15.68 -49.59
C LYS A 285 -5.68 14.19 -49.63
N PRO A 286 -6.67 13.27 -49.56
CA PRO A 286 -6.43 11.84 -49.64
C PRO A 286 -6.11 11.40 -51.09
N PRO A 287 -5.23 10.39 -51.29
CA PRO A 287 -5.15 9.67 -52.55
C PRO A 287 -6.31 8.67 -52.69
N GLY A 288 -6.71 8.43 -53.95
CA GLY A 288 -7.87 7.63 -54.35
C GLY A 288 -7.73 6.10 -54.16
N PRO A 289 -8.74 5.35 -54.62
CA PRO A 289 -9.06 4.02 -54.08
C PRO A 289 -8.22 2.90 -54.73
N ALA A 290 -7.80 1.94 -53.92
CA ALA A 290 -7.30 0.64 -54.38
C ALA A 290 -8.22 -0.49 -53.89
N VAL A 291 -8.37 -1.48 -54.76
CA VAL A 291 -9.41 -2.51 -54.87
C VAL A 291 -9.38 -3.56 -53.76
N SER A 292 -10.58 -4.09 -53.48
CA SER A 292 -10.95 -5.21 -52.60
C SER A 292 -10.14 -6.51 -52.79
N GLY A 293 -9.90 -7.23 -51.69
CA GLY A 293 -9.39 -8.59 -51.68
C GLY A 293 -9.60 -9.34 -50.35
N ALA A 294 -10.72 -10.09 -50.30
CA ALA A 294 -11.01 -11.33 -49.56
C ALA A 294 -10.60 -11.53 -48.08
N ALA A 295 -11.62 -11.89 -47.29
CA ALA A 295 -11.56 -12.35 -45.91
C ALA A 295 -10.77 -13.65 -45.70
N SER A 296 -10.07 -13.75 -44.56
CA SER A 296 -9.69 -15.04 -43.97
C SER A 296 -9.69 -14.98 -42.43
N LYS A 297 -10.27 -16.03 -41.83
CA LYS A 297 -10.49 -16.24 -40.39
C LYS A 297 -9.17 -16.39 -39.61
N PRO A 298 -9.10 -16.02 -38.32
CA PRO A 298 -7.91 -16.27 -37.51
C PRO A 298 -7.78 -17.77 -37.20
N ARG A 299 -6.67 -18.38 -37.62
CA ARG A 299 -6.20 -19.70 -37.18
C ARG A 299 -5.36 -19.54 -35.92
N HIS A 300 -5.74 -20.27 -34.86
CA HIS A 300 -4.87 -20.52 -33.71
C HIS A 300 -3.59 -21.26 -34.15
N ARG A 301 -2.43 -20.74 -33.75
CA ARG A 301 -1.17 -21.49 -33.70
C ARG A 301 -0.61 -21.44 -32.28
N PRO A 302 -0.25 -22.59 -31.67
CA PRO A 302 0.42 -22.62 -30.37
C PRO A 302 1.89 -22.23 -30.57
N PHE A 303 2.40 -21.29 -29.77
CA PHE A 303 3.80 -20.91 -29.82
C PHE A 303 4.64 -21.94 -29.04
N ALA A 304 5.53 -22.61 -29.77
CA ALA A 304 6.58 -23.48 -29.24
C ALA A 304 7.73 -22.66 -28.62
N ALA A 305 8.41 -23.25 -27.64
CA ALA A 305 9.55 -22.67 -26.94
C ALA A 305 10.83 -22.63 -27.81
N PRO A 306 11.72 -21.63 -27.64
CA PRO A 306 13.10 -21.74 -28.09
C PRO A 306 14.06 -22.02 -26.91
N ALA A 307 14.98 -22.96 -27.16
CA ALA A 307 16.19 -23.23 -26.38
C ALA A 307 17.29 -22.17 -26.64
N PRO A 308 18.38 -22.10 -25.84
CA PRO A 308 19.19 -20.91 -25.70
C PRO A 308 20.24 -20.77 -26.81
N THR A 309 20.34 -19.59 -27.41
CA THR A 309 21.49 -19.20 -28.23
C THR A 309 22.41 -18.29 -27.43
N ALA A 310 23.62 -18.77 -27.19
CA ALA A 310 24.73 -17.97 -26.68
C ALA A 310 25.21 -17.03 -27.80
N SER A 311 25.15 -15.72 -27.55
CA SER A 311 25.87 -14.73 -28.35
C SER A 311 26.81 -13.94 -27.45
N LYS A 312 28.10 -14.00 -27.79
CA LYS A 312 29.20 -13.23 -27.22
C LYS A 312 29.05 -11.74 -27.56
N VAL A 313 29.28 -10.87 -26.56
CA VAL A 313 29.42 -9.41 -26.66
C VAL A 313 30.61 -9.01 -25.75
N PRO A 314 31.43 -7.99 -26.08
CA PRO A 314 32.86 -7.99 -25.79
C PRO A 314 33.23 -7.59 -24.35
N ALA A 315 34.43 -8.04 -23.95
CA ALA A 315 35.02 -7.83 -22.64
C ALA A 315 35.22 -6.34 -22.32
N VAL A 316 34.60 -5.90 -21.23
CA VAL A 316 34.92 -4.67 -20.52
C VAL A 316 35.62 -5.07 -19.22
N SER A 317 36.73 -4.38 -18.93
CA SER A 317 37.72 -4.69 -17.88
C SER A 317 37.15 -4.88 -16.47
N PRO A 318 37.80 -5.69 -15.61
CA PRO A 318 37.26 -6.13 -14.34
C PRO A 318 37.77 -5.26 -13.17
N ASP A 319 37.09 -4.15 -12.87
CA ASP A 319 37.40 -3.35 -11.66
C ASP A 319 36.14 -2.74 -11.01
N GLY A 320 34.96 -3.34 -11.22
CA GLY A 320 33.75 -2.97 -10.49
C GLY A 320 33.18 -4.19 -9.80
N GLU A 321 33.05 -4.15 -8.48
CA GLU A 321 32.27 -5.13 -7.72
C GLU A 321 30.95 -5.40 -8.46
N ALA A 322 30.66 -6.67 -8.71
CA ALA A 322 29.44 -7.04 -9.41
C ALA A 322 28.24 -6.56 -8.59
N ALA A 323 27.49 -5.60 -9.15
CA ALA A 323 26.41 -4.90 -8.44
C ALA A 323 25.44 -5.89 -7.80
N GLY A 324 25.13 -5.69 -6.52
CA GLY A 324 24.14 -6.50 -5.82
C GLY A 324 22.73 -6.22 -6.35
N LEU A 325 21.80 -7.14 -6.12
CA LEU A 325 20.37 -6.91 -6.46
C LEU A 325 19.83 -5.62 -5.82
N ALA A 326 20.31 -5.27 -4.63
CA ALA A 326 19.97 -4.04 -3.93
C ALA A 326 20.41 -2.77 -4.70
N ASP A 327 21.55 -2.79 -5.38
CA ASP A 327 22.06 -1.63 -6.12
C ASP A 327 21.24 -1.38 -7.39
N ILE A 328 20.82 -2.48 -8.06
CA ILE A 328 19.93 -2.43 -9.22
C ILE A 328 18.58 -1.86 -8.81
N GLU A 329 18.02 -2.32 -7.69
CA GLU A 329 16.76 -1.85 -7.15
C GLU A 329 16.83 -0.37 -6.73
N ASN A 330 17.92 0.04 -6.08
CA ASN A 330 18.16 1.43 -5.72
C ASN A 330 18.27 2.35 -6.94
N ALA A 331 18.93 1.92 -8.01
CA ALA A 331 19.05 2.69 -9.24
C ALA A 331 17.71 2.80 -9.98
N ALA A 332 16.94 1.71 -10.07
CA ALA A 332 15.62 1.69 -10.70
C ALA A 332 14.64 2.63 -9.96
N ASN A 333 14.60 2.52 -8.62
CA ASN A 333 13.72 3.33 -7.79
C ASN A 333 14.09 4.82 -7.77
N ALA A 334 15.36 5.15 -8.00
CA ALA A 334 15.84 6.54 -8.10
C ALA A 334 15.66 7.15 -9.50
N GLY A 335 15.05 6.43 -10.45
CA GLY A 335 14.85 6.89 -11.82
C GLY A 335 16.13 6.91 -12.66
N ARG A 336 17.24 6.32 -12.18
CA ARG A 336 18.48 6.17 -12.93
C ARG A 336 18.40 4.91 -13.80
N LEU A 337 17.50 4.96 -14.79
CA LEU A 337 17.07 3.79 -15.54
C LEU A 337 18.20 3.14 -16.35
N SER A 338 19.06 3.94 -16.97
CA SER A 338 20.22 3.43 -17.72
C SER A 338 21.23 2.73 -16.81
N GLU A 339 21.49 3.28 -15.62
CA GLU A 339 22.36 2.66 -14.61
C GLU A 339 21.77 1.34 -14.11
N ALA A 340 20.46 1.31 -13.83
CA ALA A 340 19.76 0.11 -13.41
C ALA A 340 19.81 -1.01 -14.46
N ARG A 341 19.65 -0.67 -15.75
CA ARG A 341 19.77 -1.62 -16.87
C ARG A 341 21.18 -2.20 -16.96
N VAL A 342 22.21 -1.36 -16.95
CA VAL A 342 23.61 -1.79 -17.03
C VAL A 342 24.01 -2.63 -15.81
N ALA A 343 23.57 -2.24 -14.61
CA ALA A 343 23.81 -3.00 -13.39
C ALA A 343 23.12 -4.38 -13.42
N ALA A 344 21.88 -4.45 -13.93
CA ALA A 344 21.15 -5.71 -14.09
C ALA A 344 21.83 -6.65 -15.10
N GLU A 345 22.31 -6.13 -16.23
CA GLU A 345 23.04 -6.92 -17.23
C GLU A 345 24.37 -7.45 -16.68
N ARG A 346 25.12 -6.61 -15.93
CA ARG A 346 26.35 -7.03 -15.24
C ARG A 346 26.07 -8.10 -14.18
N HIS A 347 24.99 -7.96 -13.42
CA HIS A 347 24.58 -8.95 -12.43
C HIS A 347 24.20 -10.28 -13.08
N ILE A 348 23.48 -10.27 -14.21
CA ILE A 348 23.17 -11.48 -14.98
C ILE A 348 24.45 -12.14 -15.52
N ALA A 349 25.40 -11.34 -15.99
CA ALA A 349 26.67 -11.87 -16.50
C ALA A 349 27.55 -12.49 -15.38
N ALA A 350 27.53 -11.90 -14.19
CA ALA A 350 28.35 -12.34 -13.06
C ALA A 350 27.73 -13.49 -12.26
N PHE A 351 26.42 -13.45 -12.02
CA PHE A 351 25.71 -14.37 -11.12
C PHE A 351 24.65 -15.24 -11.81
N GLY A 352 24.46 -15.04 -13.11
CA GLY A 352 23.46 -15.75 -13.90
C GLY A 352 22.06 -15.13 -13.85
N PRO A 353 21.15 -15.61 -14.71
CA PRO A 353 19.77 -15.12 -14.76
C PRO A 353 18.98 -15.55 -13.52
N SER A 354 18.24 -14.61 -12.91
CA SER A 354 17.32 -14.88 -11.81
C SER A 354 15.97 -14.18 -12.01
N ALA A 355 14.93 -14.65 -11.32
CA ALA A 355 13.62 -14.01 -11.43
C ALA A 355 13.63 -12.56 -10.92
N GLN A 356 14.38 -12.28 -9.84
CA GLN A 356 14.47 -10.95 -9.24
C GLN A 356 15.16 -9.95 -10.18
N VAL A 357 16.28 -10.32 -10.82
CA VAL A 357 16.99 -9.39 -11.72
C VAL A 357 16.18 -9.09 -12.99
N PHE A 358 15.44 -10.07 -13.52
CA PHE A 358 14.52 -9.81 -14.63
C PHE A 358 13.31 -8.97 -14.23
N TYR A 359 12.80 -9.11 -13.00
CA TYR A 359 11.76 -8.23 -12.49
C TYR A 359 12.25 -6.78 -12.40
N LEU A 360 13.43 -6.55 -11.80
CA LEU A 360 14.02 -5.22 -11.67
C LEU A 360 14.36 -4.58 -13.03
N LEU A 361 14.86 -5.37 -13.98
CA LEU A 361 15.09 -4.91 -15.35
C LEU A 361 13.78 -4.52 -16.05
N GLY A 362 12.71 -5.30 -15.81
CA GLY A 362 11.37 -5.00 -16.30
C GLY A 362 10.81 -3.68 -15.74
N LEU A 363 11.03 -3.41 -14.45
CA LEU A 363 10.65 -2.14 -13.83
C LEU A 363 11.37 -0.94 -14.46
N ALA A 364 12.69 -1.06 -14.63
CA ALA A 364 13.50 0.01 -15.21
C ALA A 364 13.06 0.34 -16.64
N GLN A 365 12.71 -0.68 -17.43
CA GLN A 365 12.22 -0.50 -18.81
C GLN A 365 10.78 0.01 -18.87
N ASP A 366 9.91 -0.40 -17.95
CA ASP A 366 8.53 0.11 -17.87
C ASP A 366 8.52 1.60 -17.51
N ALA A 367 9.42 2.02 -16.62
CA ALA A 367 9.63 3.43 -16.29
C ALA A 367 10.20 4.25 -17.46
N ASP A 368 10.93 3.60 -18.38
CA ASP A 368 11.50 4.21 -19.60
C ASP A 368 10.52 4.18 -20.79
N ASN A 369 9.26 3.77 -20.56
CA ASN A 369 8.25 3.51 -21.59
C ASN A 369 8.66 2.45 -22.65
N ALA A 370 9.68 1.64 -22.37
CA ALA A 370 10.12 0.50 -23.18
C ALA A 370 9.24 -0.73 -22.88
N GLU A 371 7.94 -0.59 -23.09
CA GLU A 371 6.93 -1.52 -22.60
C GLU A 371 7.04 -2.94 -23.19
N GLU A 372 7.52 -3.11 -24.43
CA GLU A 372 7.68 -4.46 -25.02
C GLU A 372 8.82 -5.23 -24.36
N GLU A 373 9.92 -4.53 -24.09
CA GLU A 373 11.09 -5.06 -23.41
C GLU A 373 10.75 -5.39 -21.96
N ALA A 374 10.02 -4.48 -21.29
CA ALA A 374 9.52 -4.67 -19.93
C ALA A 374 8.62 -5.90 -19.84
N ALA A 375 7.65 -6.05 -20.74
CA ALA A 375 6.79 -7.22 -20.81
C ALA A 375 7.59 -8.52 -21.04
N GLY A 376 8.61 -8.46 -21.90
CA GLY A 376 9.54 -9.57 -22.13
C GLY A 376 10.28 -9.98 -20.86
N ASN A 377 10.79 -9.03 -20.09
CA ASN A 377 11.53 -9.30 -18.87
C ASN A 377 10.63 -9.76 -17.71
N TYR A 378 9.41 -9.21 -17.56
CA TYR A 378 8.44 -9.77 -16.62
C TYR A 378 8.07 -11.22 -16.97
N ARG A 379 7.91 -11.55 -18.26
CA ARG A 379 7.66 -12.94 -18.68
C ARG A 379 8.85 -13.87 -18.37
N LYS A 380 10.09 -13.40 -18.54
CA LYS A 380 11.30 -14.15 -18.14
C LYS A 380 11.35 -14.38 -16.63
N ALA A 381 11.01 -13.37 -15.82
CA ALA A 381 10.89 -13.53 -14.37
C ALA A 381 9.84 -14.60 -14.01
N LEU A 382 8.70 -14.61 -14.69
CA LEU A 382 7.62 -15.59 -14.50
C LEU A 382 7.91 -16.98 -15.07
N TYR A 383 8.85 -17.09 -16.01
CA TYR A 383 9.35 -18.38 -16.49
C TYR A 383 10.21 -19.06 -15.42
N LEU A 384 11.10 -18.28 -14.77
CA LEU A 384 11.98 -18.77 -13.71
C LEU A 384 11.26 -18.94 -12.36
N ALA A 385 10.34 -18.04 -12.04
CA ALA A 385 9.52 -18.09 -10.83
C ALA A 385 8.03 -17.88 -11.19
N PRO A 386 7.30 -18.96 -11.52
CA PRO A 386 5.89 -18.92 -11.92
C PRO A 386 4.92 -18.26 -10.93
N ASP A 387 5.33 -18.13 -9.67
CA ASP A 387 4.58 -17.54 -8.57
C ASP A 387 5.07 -16.15 -8.16
N HIS A 388 6.03 -15.56 -8.89
CA HIS A 388 6.60 -14.24 -8.59
C HIS A 388 5.54 -13.14 -8.65
N ARG A 389 5.01 -12.79 -7.48
CA ARG A 389 3.80 -11.96 -7.33
C ARG A 389 3.97 -10.56 -7.91
N GLN A 390 5.12 -9.94 -7.68
CA GLN A 390 5.39 -8.59 -8.18
C GLN A 390 5.45 -8.54 -9.71
N ALA A 391 6.13 -9.49 -10.36
CA ALA A 391 6.19 -9.58 -11.82
C ALA A 391 4.80 -9.86 -12.43
N LEU A 392 3.96 -10.69 -11.80
CA LEU A 392 2.57 -10.90 -12.23
C LEU A 392 1.75 -9.60 -12.17
N ALA A 393 1.91 -8.82 -11.10
CA ALA A 393 1.18 -7.57 -10.91
C ALA A 393 1.58 -6.49 -11.93
N HIS A 394 2.88 -6.33 -12.16
CA HIS A 394 3.40 -5.34 -13.11
C HIS A 394 3.09 -5.71 -14.56
N LEU A 395 3.23 -6.99 -14.92
CA LEU A 395 2.83 -7.45 -16.26
C LEU A 395 1.33 -7.28 -16.50
N LYS A 396 0.49 -7.55 -15.49
CA LYS A 396 -0.96 -7.28 -15.58
C LYS A 396 -1.22 -5.81 -15.89
N LEU A 397 -0.64 -4.88 -15.12
CA LEU A 397 -0.86 -3.44 -15.31
C LEU A 397 -0.39 -2.97 -16.70
N LEU A 398 0.75 -3.48 -17.16
CA LEU A 398 1.28 -3.19 -18.48
C LEU A 398 0.34 -3.70 -19.60
N LEU A 399 -0.21 -4.92 -19.47
CA LEU A 399 -1.19 -5.44 -20.44
C LEU A 399 -2.50 -4.64 -20.44
N GLN A 400 -2.96 -4.13 -19.28
CA GLN A 400 -4.14 -3.25 -19.21
C GLN A 400 -3.90 -1.92 -19.94
N ARG A 401 -2.73 -1.29 -19.75
CA ARG A 401 -2.37 -0.05 -20.47
C ARG A 401 -2.35 -0.25 -21.99
N ARG A 402 -2.00 -1.45 -22.46
CA ARG A 402 -2.01 -1.83 -23.87
C ARG A 402 -3.37 -2.28 -24.40
N GLY A 403 -4.40 -2.33 -23.56
CA GLY A 403 -5.73 -2.82 -23.92
C GLY A 403 -5.84 -4.34 -24.07
N ASP A 404 -4.84 -5.12 -23.66
CA ASP A 404 -4.92 -6.58 -23.60
C ASP A 404 -5.61 -7.02 -22.29
N GLU A 405 -6.93 -6.79 -22.26
CA GLU A 405 -7.81 -7.14 -21.16
C GLU A 405 -7.85 -8.66 -20.89
N THR A 406 -7.66 -9.47 -21.92
CA THR A 406 -7.71 -10.93 -21.79
C THR A 406 -6.46 -11.44 -21.07
N GLY A 407 -5.28 -10.98 -21.50
CA GLY A 407 -4.01 -11.30 -20.85
C GLY A 407 -3.94 -10.77 -19.41
N ALA A 408 -4.41 -9.54 -19.18
CA ALA A 408 -4.48 -8.96 -17.85
C ALA A 408 -5.40 -9.78 -16.91
N ARG A 409 -6.56 -10.22 -17.39
CA ARG A 409 -7.49 -11.06 -16.62
C ARG A 409 -6.92 -12.44 -16.30
N ALA A 410 -6.19 -13.04 -17.24
CA ALA A 410 -5.51 -14.31 -17.01
C ALA A 410 -4.45 -14.22 -15.91
N LEU A 411 -3.67 -13.12 -15.88
CA LEU A 411 -2.68 -12.86 -14.84
C LEU A 411 -3.33 -12.53 -13.48
N ALA A 412 -4.43 -11.79 -13.48
CA ALA A 412 -5.23 -11.54 -12.27
C ALA A 412 -5.72 -12.85 -11.64
N ASN A 413 -6.32 -13.75 -12.44
CA ASN A 413 -6.76 -15.07 -11.97
C ASN A 413 -5.60 -15.92 -11.43
N ARG A 414 -4.38 -15.73 -11.94
CA ARG A 414 -3.19 -16.46 -11.49
C ARG A 414 -2.68 -15.91 -10.16
N LEU A 415 -2.65 -14.59 -9.98
CA LEU A 415 -2.40 -13.95 -8.69
C LEU A 415 -3.39 -14.42 -7.62
N ASP A 416 -4.67 -14.54 -7.98
CA ASP A 416 -5.74 -15.02 -7.10
C ASP A 416 -5.62 -16.50 -6.71
N ARG A 417 -4.97 -17.33 -7.53
CA ARG A 417 -4.70 -18.73 -7.17
C ARG A 417 -3.49 -18.84 -6.23
N LEU A 418 -2.50 -17.96 -6.40
CA LEU A 418 -1.30 -17.96 -5.57
C LEU A 418 -1.58 -17.42 -4.17
N THR A 419 -2.44 -16.38 -4.03
CA THR A 419 -2.94 -15.95 -2.72
C THR A 419 -3.63 -17.08 -1.96
N LYS A 420 -4.40 -17.93 -2.65
CA LYS A 420 -5.11 -19.07 -2.05
C LYS A 420 -4.18 -20.22 -1.63
N ARG A 421 -3.07 -20.44 -2.35
CA ARG A 421 -2.09 -21.51 -2.05
C ARG A 421 -1.13 -21.16 -0.92
N SER A 422 -0.80 -19.88 -0.73
CA SER A 422 0.04 -19.43 0.39
C SER A 422 -0.72 -19.33 1.73
N GLY A 423 -2.01 -19.68 1.75
CA GLY A 423 -2.90 -19.64 2.91
C GLY A 423 -3.27 -21.03 3.48
N THR A 424 -2.56 -22.08 3.07
CA THR A 424 -2.46 -23.39 3.76
C THR A 424 -1.07 -23.50 4.34
#